data_AF-A0A929QK01-F1
#
_entry.id   AF-A0A929QK01-F1
#
_cell.length_a   1.000
_cell.length_b   1.000
_cell.length_c   1.000
_cell.angle_alpha   90.00
_cell.angle_beta   90.00
_cell.angle_gamma   90.00
#
_symmetry.space_group_name_H-M   'P 1'
#
loop_
_entity.id
_entity.type
_entity.pdbx_description
1 polymer ?
#
loop_
_entity_poly.entity_id
_entity_poly.type
_entity_poly.pdbx_seq_one_letter_code
_entity_poly.pdbx_strand_id
1 'polypeptide(L)'
;MDFEDQILRTCENIDKNLANNKLCDERGFVSQAILSQLRNLVEYIFQKIHSSEEKIDTNEYQQTINENAIKYIKSKGGNFTFLIRFHNFLDKSVSHYTLTENSSERLMLKYFMYLVECKNFLRERYKIEVLRNLDKFPLNLDKKFMEYYEKIAEKLENQGILNNYYKENGVYYITKIKPFIVKGQIYYEVTFVNAVDNFSKFDKLIAFCK
;
A
#
# COMPACT_ATOMS: atom_id res chain seq x y z
N MET A 1 16.04 -19.43 -10.53
CA MET A 1 14.76 -18.69 -10.62
C MET A 1 15.04 -17.21 -10.37
N ASP A 2 14.50 -16.30 -11.20
CA ASP A 2 14.68 -14.86 -10.98
C ASP A 2 13.43 -14.27 -10.32
N PHE A 3 13.52 -14.00 -9.02
CA PHE A 3 12.42 -13.42 -8.24
C PHE A 3 12.12 -11.98 -8.65
N GLU A 4 13.09 -11.26 -9.20
CA GLU A 4 12.89 -9.89 -9.66
C GLU A 4 11.99 -9.84 -10.89
N ASP A 5 12.24 -10.70 -11.87
CA ASP A 5 11.37 -10.87 -13.04
C ASP A 5 9.93 -11.27 -12.66
N GLN A 6 9.75 -12.12 -11.63
CA GLN A 6 8.41 -12.46 -11.12
C GLN A 6 7.68 -11.28 -10.49
N ILE A 7 8.40 -10.46 -9.71
CA ILE A 7 7.86 -9.21 -9.15
C ILE A 7 7.45 -8.27 -10.29
N LEU A 8 8.33 -8.04 -11.28
CA LEU A 8 8.07 -7.16 -12.41
C LEU A 8 6.83 -7.61 -13.20
N ARG A 9 6.75 -8.89 -13.59
CA ARG A 9 5.59 -9.43 -14.33
C ARG A 9 4.28 -9.30 -13.57
N THR A 10 4.31 -9.55 -12.26
CA THR A 10 3.12 -9.44 -11.41
C THR A 10 2.68 -7.98 -11.29
N CYS A 11 3.63 -7.06 -11.08
CA CYS A 11 3.36 -5.63 -11.04
C CYS A 11 2.88 -5.07 -12.39
N GLU A 12 3.41 -5.53 -13.51
CA GLU A 12 2.93 -5.17 -14.85
C GLU A 12 1.47 -5.59 -15.06
N ASN A 13 1.07 -6.77 -14.57
CA ASN A 13 -0.32 -7.21 -14.62
C ASN A 13 -1.23 -6.28 -13.80
N ILE A 14 -0.80 -5.91 -12.59
CA ILE A 14 -1.51 -4.94 -11.75
C ILE A 14 -1.62 -3.58 -12.47
N ASP A 15 -0.51 -3.08 -13.02
CA ASP A 15 -0.47 -1.80 -13.73
C ASP A 15 -1.35 -1.80 -14.99
N LYS A 16 -1.47 -2.92 -15.71
CA LYS A 16 -2.40 -3.07 -16.84
C LYS A 16 -3.86 -2.96 -16.40
N ASN A 17 -4.22 -3.60 -15.29
CA ASN A 17 -5.56 -3.49 -14.71
C ASN A 17 -5.86 -2.05 -14.25
N LEU A 18 -4.86 -1.38 -13.66
CA LEU A 18 -4.94 0.03 -13.26
C LEU A 18 -4.88 1.02 -14.43
N ALA A 19 -4.56 0.57 -15.64
CA ALA A 19 -4.66 1.39 -16.85
C ALA A 19 -6.05 1.29 -17.52
N ASN A 20 -7.00 0.54 -16.95
CA ASN A 20 -8.35 0.42 -17.50
C ASN A 20 -9.09 1.77 -17.47
N ASN A 21 -9.44 2.29 -18.65
CA ASN A 21 -10.13 3.58 -18.80
C ASN A 21 -11.53 3.64 -18.17
N LYS A 22 -12.09 2.49 -17.75
CA LYS A 22 -13.40 2.38 -17.08
C LYS A 22 -13.31 2.10 -15.58
N LEU A 23 -12.17 2.41 -14.95
CA LEU A 23 -11.92 2.17 -13.52
C LEU A 23 -13.02 2.68 -12.57
N CYS A 24 -13.70 3.78 -12.89
CA CYS A 24 -14.79 4.29 -12.06
C CYS A 24 -16.05 3.41 -12.08
N ASP A 25 -16.32 2.75 -13.22
CA ASP A 25 -17.50 1.90 -13.42
C ASP A 25 -17.21 0.44 -13.06
N GLU A 26 -15.98 -0.02 -13.29
CA GLU A 26 -15.54 -1.40 -13.11
C GLU A 26 -14.61 -1.56 -11.90
N ARG A 27 -14.69 -0.64 -10.92
CA ARG A 27 -13.78 -0.62 -9.75
C ARG A 27 -13.75 -1.96 -9.03
N GLY A 28 -14.91 -2.58 -8.85
CA GLY A 28 -15.04 -3.89 -8.20
C GLY A 28 -14.39 -5.03 -8.98
N PHE A 29 -14.64 -5.11 -10.29
CA PHE A 29 -14.02 -6.10 -11.18
C PHE A 29 -12.50 -5.93 -11.25
N VAL A 30 -12.00 -4.71 -11.45
CA VAL A 30 -10.56 -4.41 -11.44
C VAL A 30 -9.95 -4.76 -10.08
N SER A 31 -10.69 -4.52 -8.99
CA SER A 31 -10.25 -4.91 -7.65
C SER A 31 -10.10 -6.41 -7.48
N GLN A 32 -11.01 -7.23 -8.03
CA GLN A 32 -10.89 -8.69 -8.03
C GLN A 32 -9.63 -9.13 -8.78
N ALA A 33 -9.41 -8.58 -9.98
CA ALA A 33 -8.26 -8.91 -10.80
C ALA A 33 -6.94 -8.59 -10.07
N ILE A 34 -6.83 -7.41 -9.46
CA ILE A 34 -5.63 -7.02 -8.70
C ILE A 34 -5.44 -7.89 -7.46
N LEU A 35 -6.50 -8.12 -6.66
CA LEU A 35 -6.43 -8.93 -5.44
C LEU A 35 -5.93 -10.35 -5.71
N SER A 36 -6.27 -10.94 -6.86
CA SER A 36 -5.78 -12.26 -7.26
C SER A 36 -4.25 -12.34 -7.39
N GLN A 37 -3.58 -11.21 -7.58
CA GLN A 37 -2.13 -11.13 -7.78
C GLN A 37 -1.37 -10.76 -6.50
N LEU A 38 -2.04 -10.19 -5.49
CA LEU A 38 -1.35 -9.55 -4.36
C LEU A 38 -0.61 -10.56 -3.47
N ARG A 39 -1.17 -11.75 -3.25
CA ARG A 39 -0.50 -12.79 -2.45
C ARG A 39 0.82 -13.19 -3.12
N ASN A 40 0.77 -13.50 -4.41
CA ASN A 40 1.94 -13.86 -5.19
C ASN A 40 2.97 -12.74 -5.17
N LEU A 41 2.56 -11.47 -5.36
CA LEU A 41 3.46 -10.32 -5.28
C LEU A 41 4.20 -10.28 -3.94
N VAL A 42 3.48 -10.39 -2.82
CA VAL A 42 4.09 -10.33 -1.47
C VAL A 42 5.02 -11.52 -1.23
N GLU A 43 4.64 -12.71 -1.68
CA GLU A 43 5.47 -13.92 -1.58
C GLU A 43 6.75 -13.80 -2.44
N TYR A 44 6.68 -13.27 -3.65
CA TYR A 44 7.88 -12.99 -4.46
C TYR A 44 8.78 -11.95 -3.82
N ILE A 45 8.22 -10.92 -3.16
CA ILE A 45 9.01 -9.96 -2.37
C ILE A 45 9.73 -10.68 -1.22
N PHE A 46 9.07 -11.62 -0.53
CA PHE A 46 9.71 -12.39 0.55
C PHE A 46 10.88 -13.22 0.01
N GLN A 47 10.69 -13.87 -1.14
CA GLN A 47 11.73 -14.67 -1.80
C GLN A 47 12.90 -13.81 -2.27
N LYS A 48 12.64 -12.61 -2.80
CA LYS A 48 13.69 -11.64 -3.17
C LYS A 48 14.49 -11.18 -1.95
N ILE A 49 13.83 -10.90 -0.83
CA ILE A 49 14.53 -10.53 0.41
C ILE A 49 15.38 -11.70 0.90
N HIS A 50 14.81 -12.90 1.00
CA HIS A 50 15.52 -14.07 1.50
C HIS A 50 16.73 -14.42 0.63
N SER A 51 16.59 -14.39 -0.71
CA SER A 51 17.69 -14.66 -1.65
C SER A 51 18.79 -13.60 -1.68
N SER A 52 18.47 -12.38 -1.24
CA SER A 52 19.46 -11.30 -1.15
C SER A 52 20.31 -11.40 0.13
N GLU A 53 19.80 -12.08 1.17
CA GLU A 53 20.46 -12.18 2.48
C GLU A 53 21.06 -13.56 2.73
N GLU A 54 20.52 -14.62 2.12
CA GLU A 54 21.00 -16.00 2.22
C GLU A 54 21.00 -16.70 0.86
N LYS A 55 21.92 -17.65 0.68
CA LYS A 55 21.90 -18.50 -0.52
C LYS A 55 20.68 -19.40 -0.46
N ILE A 56 19.78 -19.23 -1.42
CA ILE A 56 18.65 -20.12 -1.66
C ILE A 56 19.05 -21.13 -2.74
N ASP A 57 18.80 -22.42 -2.50
CA ASP A 57 18.86 -23.42 -3.57
C ASP A 57 17.64 -23.25 -4.48
N THR A 58 17.83 -22.59 -5.62
CA THR A 58 16.75 -22.35 -6.58
C THR A 58 16.34 -23.59 -7.38
N ASN A 59 16.96 -24.75 -7.14
CA ASN A 59 16.56 -26.03 -7.72
C ASN A 59 15.51 -26.78 -6.87
N GLU A 60 15.22 -26.29 -5.66
CA GLU A 60 14.14 -26.84 -4.85
C GLU A 60 12.75 -26.55 -5.47
N TYR A 61 11.75 -27.30 -5.00
CA TYR A 61 10.35 -27.04 -5.35
C TYR A 61 9.93 -25.63 -4.91
N GLN A 62 9.17 -24.94 -5.76
CA GLN A 62 8.70 -23.57 -5.51
C GLN A 62 7.96 -23.42 -4.17
N GLN A 63 7.22 -24.44 -3.76
CA GLN A 63 6.54 -24.45 -2.46
C GLN A 63 7.55 -24.35 -1.31
N THR A 64 8.62 -25.14 -1.34
CA THR A 64 9.66 -25.15 -0.30
C THR A 64 10.38 -23.80 -0.23
N ILE A 65 10.75 -23.24 -1.38
CA ILE A 65 11.35 -21.90 -1.48
C ILE A 65 10.43 -20.86 -0.82
N ASN A 66 9.13 -20.91 -1.11
CA ASN A 66 8.16 -19.98 -0.56
C ASN A 66 7.99 -20.12 0.96
N GLU A 67 7.84 -21.35 1.46
CA GLU A 67 7.69 -21.62 2.89
C GLU A 67 8.93 -21.17 3.69
N ASN A 68 10.12 -21.38 3.13
CA ASN A 68 11.38 -20.94 3.73
C ASN A 68 11.48 -19.42 3.76
N ALA A 69 11.14 -18.73 2.66
CA ALA A 69 11.12 -17.27 2.62
C ALA A 69 10.11 -16.67 3.62
N ILE A 70 8.91 -17.25 3.74
CA ILE A 70 7.90 -16.81 4.72
C ILE A 70 8.42 -16.99 6.16
N LYS A 71 9.02 -18.13 6.48
CA LYS A 71 9.61 -18.39 7.81
C LYS A 71 10.74 -17.41 8.11
N TYR A 72 11.60 -17.15 7.13
CA TYR A 72 12.72 -16.22 7.24
C TYR A 72 12.24 -14.80 7.56
N ILE A 73 11.31 -14.26 6.78
CA ILE A 73 10.80 -12.90 6.99
C ILE A 73 10.09 -12.78 8.33
N LYS A 74 9.29 -13.79 8.71
CA LYS A 74 8.62 -13.82 10.02
C LYS A 74 9.60 -13.85 11.19
N SER A 75 10.74 -14.52 11.06
CA SER A 75 11.76 -14.58 12.12
C SER A 75 12.55 -13.29 12.27
N LYS A 76 12.78 -12.55 11.18
CA LYS A 76 13.48 -11.25 11.20
C LYS A 76 12.66 -10.14 11.85
N GLY A 77 11.35 -10.11 11.61
CA GLY A 77 10.47 -9.06 12.14
C GLY A 77 10.94 -7.64 11.77
N GLY A 78 10.64 -6.66 12.63
CA GLY A 78 11.14 -5.28 12.48
C GLY A 78 10.70 -4.61 11.18
N ASN A 79 11.65 -4.27 10.32
CA ASN A 79 11.43 -3.54 9.06
C ASN A 79 10.50 -4.28 8.07
N PHE A 80 10.30 -5.59 8.23
CA PHE A 80 9.38 -6.37 7.39
C PHE A 80 7.98 -6.54 8.02
N THR A 81 7.70 -5.88 9.14
CA THR A 81 6.41 -6.02 9.85
C THR A 81 5.22 -5.63 8.97
N PHE A 82 5.36 -4.63 8.10
CA PHE A 82 4.29 -4.22 7.19
C PHE A 82 3.96 -5.34 6.18
N LEU A 83 5.01 -5.94 5.60
CA LEU A 83 4.94 -7.08 4.68
C LEU A 83 4.32 -8.31 5.33
N ILE A 84 4.72 -8.66 6.56
CA ILE A 84 4.16 -9.77 7.33
C ILE A 84 2.67 -9.54 7.61
N ARG A 85 2.29 -8.33 8.03
CA ARG A 85 0.90 -7.96 8.27
C ARG A 85 0.08 -8.05 6.99
N PHE A 86 0.61 -7.55 5.87
CA PHE A 86 -0.06 -7.59 4.60
C PHE A 86 -0.31 -9.03 4.12
N HIS A 87 0.72 -9.88 4.15
CA HIS A 87 0.60 -11.30 3.84
C HIS A 87 -0.48 -11.97 4.72
N ASN A 88 -0.47 -11.73 6.03
CA ASN A 88 -1.46 -12.31 6.95
C ASN A 88 -2.90 -11.85 6.66
N PHE A 89 -3.08 -10.61 6.16
CA PHE A 89 -4.41 -10.15 5.73
C PHE A 89 -4.86 -10.83 4.44
N LEU A 90 -3.96 -10.97 3.47
CA LEU A 90 -4.24 -11.65 2.20
C LEU A 90 -4.57 -13.13 2.42
N ASP A 91 -3.81 -13.82 3.27
CA ASP A 91 -4.03 -15.23 3.60
C ASP A 91 -5.41 -15.47 4.22
N LYS A 92 -5.92 -14.53 5.03
CA LYS A 92 -7.28 -14.62 5.61
C LYS A 92 -8.40 -14.26 4.64
N SER A 93 -8.13 -13.39 3.67
CA SER A 93 -9.17 -12.80 2.82
C SER A 93 -9.31 -13.43 1.44
N VAL A 94 -8.27 -14.13 0.96
CA VAL A 94 -8.20 -14.65 -0.43
C VAL A 94 -8.12 -16.18 -0.48
N SER A 95 -8.06 -16.88 0.66
CA SER A 95 -7.76 -18.32 0.70
C SER A 95 -8.88 -19.27 0.31
N HIS A 96 -10.17 -18.89 0.37
CA HIS A 96 -11.26 -19.88 0.29
C HIS A 96 -12.52 -19.48 -0.48
N TYR A 97 -12.62 -18.27 -1.03
CA TYR A 97 -13.81 -17.83 -1.76
C TYR A 97 -13.45 -16.92 -2.94
N THR A 98 -14.15 -17.07 -4.06
CA THR A 98 -14.19 -16.03 -5.09
C THR A 98 -14.87 -14.81 -4.48
N LEU A 99 -14.09 -13.78 -4.16
CA LEU A 99 -14.61 -12.54 -3.61
C LEU A 99 -15.58 -11.91 -4.60
N THR A 100 -16.70 -11.37 -4.12
CA THR A 100 -17.56 -10.52 -4.94
C THR A 100 -16.86 -9.21 -5.27
N GLU A 101 -17.32 -8.52 -6.32
CA GLU A 101 -16.80 -7.20 -6.70
C GLU A 101 -16.85 -6.20 -5.54
N ASN A 102 -17.97 -6.15 -4.81
CA ASN A 102 -18.15 -5.27 -3.66
C ASN A 102 -17.16 -5.57 -2.51
N SER A 103 -16.93 -6.84 -2.21
CA SER A 103 -15.98 -7.24 -1.16
C SER A 103 -14.54 -6.94 -1.59
N SER A 104 -14.24 -7.18 -2.87
CA SER A 104 -12.93 -6.92 -3.47
C SER A 104 -12.59 -5.45 -3.45
N GLU A 105 -13.55 -4.60 -3.81
CA GLU A 105 -13.38 -3.14 -3.75
C GLU A 105 -13.01 -2.66 -2.34
N ARG A 106 -13.75 -3.12 -1.31
CA ARG A 106 -13.47 -2.76 0.08
C ARG A 106 -12.07 -3.21 0.53
N LEU A 107 -11.65 -4.40 0.11
CA LEU A 107 -10.32 -4.91 0.40
C LEU A 107 -9.24 -4.11 -0.34
N MET A 108 -9.45 -3.75 -1.60
CA MET A 108 -8.51 -2.91 -2.35
C MET A 108 -8.33 -1.53 -1.70
N LEU A 109 -9.41 -0.88 -1.26
CA LEU A 109 -9.32 0.38 -0.53
C LEU A 109 -8.52 0.21 0.78
N LYS A 110 -8.72 -0.91 1.49
CA LYS A 110 -7.96 -1.23 2.70
C LYS A 110 -6.48 -1.53 2.40
N TYR A 111 -6.20 -2.20 1.29
CA TYR A 111 -4.86 -2.67 0.95
C TYR A 111 -4.03 -1.68 0.12
N PHE A 112 -4.64 -0.60 -0.35
CA PHE A 112 -3.96 0.41 -1.16
C PHE A 112 -2.67 0.94 -0.50
N MET A 113 -2.72 1.26 0.80
CA MET A 113 -1.52 1.71 1.54
C MET A 113 -0.40 0.67 1.54
N TYR A 114 -0.72 -0.62 1.64
CA TYR A 114 0.28 -1.67 1.56
C TYR A 114 0.93 -1.74 0.17
N LEU A 115 0.20 -1.46 -0.91
CA LEU A 115 0.77 -1.38 -2.26
C LEU A 115 1.73 -0.21 -2.40
N VAL A 116 1.40 0.95 -1.82
CA VAL A 116 2.29 2.11 -1.76
C VAL A 116 3.55 1.80 -0.96
N GLU A 117 3.42 1.14 0.19
CA GLU A 117 4.56 0.70 1.01
C GLU A 117 5.44 -0.31 0.26
N CYS A 118 4.84 -1.30 -0.44
CA CYS A 118 5.59 -2.23 -1.28
C CYS A 118 6.35 -1.51 -2.40
N LYS A 119 5.71 -0.56 -3.09
CA LYS A 119 6.34 0.27 -4.13
C LYS A 119 7.56 1.01 -3.60
N ASN A 120 7.41 1.70 -2.46
CA ASN A 120 8.49 2.47 -1.86
C ASN A 120 9.62 1.55 -1.37
N PHE A 121 9.28 0.44 -0.70
CA PHE A 121 10.24 -0.54 -0.21
C PHE A 121 11.10 -1.13 -1.33
N LEU A 122 10.48 -1.55 -2.44
CA LEU A 122 11.20 -2.10 -3.60
C LEU A 122 12.12 -1.08 -4.25
N ARG A 123 11.64 0.17 -4.41
CA ARG A 123 12.45 1.26 -4.96
C ARG A 123 13.63 1.60 -4.05
N GLU A 124 13.40 1.70 -2.74
CA GLU A 124 14.43 2.14 -1.80
C GLU A 124 15.52 1.09 -1.59
N ARG A 125 15.11 -0.16 -1.33
CA ARG A 125 16.01 -1.26 -1.00
C ARG A 125 16.66 -1.90 -2.22
N TYR A 126 15.94 -2.03 -3.33
CA TYR A 126 16.40 -2.78 -4.51
C TYR A 126 16.49 -1.95 -5.79
N LYS A 127 16.10 -0.67 -5.78
CA LYS A 127 16.03 0.18 -6.99
C LYS A 127 15.10 -0.38 -8.07
N ILE A 128 14.09 -1.16 -7.66
CA ILE A 128 13.09 -1.73 -8.55
C ILE A 128 11.88 -0.79 -8.63
N GLU A 129 11.59 -0.28 -9.83
CA GLU A 129 10.45 0.62 -10.07
C GLU A 129 9.20 -0.12 -10.57
N VAL A 130 8.20 -0.25 -9.70
CA VAL A 130 6.96 -0.99 -9.96
C VAL A 130 5.71 -0.20 -9.55
N LEU A 131 4.53 -0.74 -9.87
CA LEU A 131 3.23 -0.21 -9.45
C LEU A 131 3.07 1.26 -9.87
N ARG A 132 3.37 1.50 -11.16
CA ARG A 132 3.48 2.83 -11.76
C ARG A 132 2.13 3.54 -11.86
N ASN A 133 1.04 2.78 -11.94
CA ASN A 133 -0.32 3.27 -12.14
C ASN A 133 -1.18 3.28 -10.85
N LEU A 134 -0.59 3.17 -9.65
CA LEU A 134 -1.37 3.21 -8.39
C LEU A 134 -2.22 4.48 -8.25
N ASP A 135 -1.72 5.60 -8.76
CA ASP A 135 -2.41 6.88 -8.81
C ASP A 135 -3.66 6.88 -9.70
N LYS A 136 -3.83 5.88 -10.57
CA LYS A 136 -5.04 5.75 -11.39
C LYS A 136 -6.21 5.11 -10.64
N PHE A 137 -5.97 4.48 -9.49
CA PHE A 137 -7.04 3.82 -8.75
C PHE A 137 -7.97 4.84 -8.07
N PRO A 138 -9.29 4.82 -8.32
CA PRO A 138 -10.21 5.79 -7.74
C PRO A 138 -10.51 5.46 -6.27
N LEU A 139 -9.72 6.03 -5.35
CA LEU A 139 -9.90 5.91 -3.90
C LEU A 139 -11.21 6.53 -3.39
N ASN A 140 -11.73 7.52 -4.10
CA ASN A 140 -13.02 8.12 -3.85
C ASN A 140 -13.81 8.21 -5.17
N LEU A 141 -15.11 7.97 -5.13
CA LEU A 141 -16.01 8.11 -6.29
C LEU A 141 -16.90 9.36 -6.18
N ASP A 142 -17.00 9.96 -4.99
CA ASP A 142 -17.83 11.13 -4.78
C ASP A 142 -17.12 12.40 -5.26
N LYS A 143 -17.69 13.02 -6.29
CA LYS A 143 -17.19 14.24 -6.94
C LYS A 143 -17.03 15.41 -5.97
N LYS A 144 -17.93 15.57 -4.99
CA LYS A 144 -17.85 16.68 -4.02
C LYS A 144 -16.61 16.55 -3.13
N PHE A 145 -16.25 15.33 -2.77
CA PHE A 145 -15.02 15.10 -2.01
C PHE A 145 -13.77 15.30 -2.87
N MET A 146 -13.82 15.02 -4.18
CA MET A 146 -12.69 15.31 -5.07
C MET A 146 -12.38 16.80 -5.09
N GLU A 147 -13.37 17.68 -5.28
CA GLU A 147 -13.16 19.14 -5.26
C GLU A 147 -12.55 19.64 -3.95
N TYR A 148 -12.95 19.04 -2.83
CA TYR A 148 -12.37 19.31 -1.51
C TYR A 148 -10.88 18.93 -1.47
N TYR A 149 -10.54 17.70 -1.84
CA TYR A 149 -9.16 17.22 -1.82
C TYR A 149 -8.27 17.94 -2.85
N GLU A 150 -8.82 18.36 -3.98
CA GLU A 150 -8.12 19.17 -4.98
C GLU A 150 -7.66 20.51 -4.39
N LYS A 151 -8.54 21.22 -3.67
CA LYS A 151 -8.18 22.48 -2.98
C LYS A 151 -7.13 22.25 -1.91
N ILE A 152 -7.19 21.14 -1.19
CA ILE A 152 -6.17 20.78 -0.18
C ILE A 152 -4.81 20.53 -0.86
N ALA A 153 -4.77 19.71 -1.91
CA ALA A 153 -3.55 19.42 -2.65
C ALA A 153 -2.92 20.70 -3.24
N GLU A 154 -3.75 21.59 -3.80
CA GLU A 154 -3.27 22.90 -4.28
C GLU A 154 -2.65 23.74 -3.17
N LYS A 155 -3.21 23.71 -1.95
CA LYS A 155 -2.60 24.39 -0.81
C LYS A 155 -1.28 23.74 -0.40
N LEU A 156 -1.17 22.42 -0.42
CA LEU A 156 0.07 21.70 -0.07
C LEU A 156 1.19 21.95 -1.07
N GLU A 157 0.90 21.94 -2.38
CA GLU A 157 1.91 22.20 -3.41
C GLU A 157 2.38 23.66 -3.42
N ASN A 158 1.49 24.61 -3.09
CA ASN A 158 1.84 26.03 -2.97
C ASN A 158 2.49 26.38 -1.62
N GLN A 159 2.53 25.44 -0.66
CA GLN A 159 3.09 25.62 0.68
C GLN A 159 4.64 25.54 0.72
N GLY A 160 5.33 25.77 -0.40
CA GLY A 160 6.79 25.94 -0.45
C GLY A 160 7.37 27.08 0.41
N ILE A 161 6.57 27.68 1.32
CA ILE A 161 6.88 28.84 2.15
C ILE A 161 6.19 28.74 3.53
N LEU A 162 6.30 27.61 4.23
CA LEU A 162 6.09 27.55 5.69
C LEU A 162 7.39 27.20 6.41
N ASN A 163 8.49 27.81 5.97
CA ASN A 163 9.69 27.94 6.80
C ASN A 163 9.39 28.98 7.90
N ASN A 164 9.50 28.56 9.16
CA ASN A 164 9.43 29.37 10.40
C ASN A 164 8.09 29.47 11.13
N TYR A 165 7.39 28.36 11.34
CA TYR A 165 6.54 28.27 12.54
C TYR A 165 7.34 27.64 13.67
N TYR A 166 7.27 28.25 14.85
CA TYR A 166 7.76 27.66 16.10
C TYR A 166 7.26 26.22 16.18
N LYS A 167 8.17 25.24 16.17
CA LYS A 167 7.83 23.85 16.47
C LYS A 167 7.47 23.80 17.94
N GLU A 168 6.18 23.90 18.25
CA GLU A 168 5.70 23.41 19.53
C GLU A 168 5.95 21.90 19.56
N ASN A 169 6.81 21.49 20.48
CA ASN A 169 7.10 20.08 20.70
C ASN A 169 5.88 19.46 21.38
N GLY A 170 5.10 18.69 20.63
CA GLY A 170 4.02 17.86 21.14
C GLY A 170 4.23 16.40 20.73
N VAL A 171 3.88 15.47 21.63
CA VAL A 171 3.83 14.04 21.31
C VAL A 171 2.39 13.71 20.93
N TYR A 172 2.22 13.10 19.75
CA TYR A 172 0.90 12.78 19.20
C TYR A 172 0.83 11.30 18.81
N TYR A 173 -0.33 10.67 19.02
CA TYR A 173 -0.64 9.37 18.46
C TYR A 173 -1.36 9.51 17.14
N ILE A 174 -0.88 8.79 16.11
CA ILE A 174 -1.60 8.66 14.83
C ILE A 174 -2.72 7.64 15.00
N THR A 175 -3.95 8.08 14.78
CA THR A 175 -5.14 7.23 14.92
C THR A 175 -5.64 6.69 13.59
N LYS A 176 -5.46 7.46 12.51
CA LYS A 176 -5.90 7.08 11.16
C LYS A 176 -5.05 7.75 10.11
N ILE A 177 -4.73 7.00 9.06
CA ILE A 177 -4.13 7.50 7.83
C ILE A 177 -5.07 7.12 6.69
N LYS A 178 -5.51 8.10 5.91
CA LYS A 178 -6.37 7.89 4.75
C LYS A 178 -5.68 8.45 3.51
N PRO A 179 -5.30 7.61 2.53
CA PRO A 179 -4.76 8.10 1.28
C PRO A 179 -5.86 8.75 0.43
N PHE A 180 -5.48 9.76 -0.34
CA PHE A 180 -6.30 10.30 -1.43
C PHE A 180 -5.39 10.66 -2.60
N ILE A 181 -5.94 10.69 -3.81
CA ILE A 181 -5.18 10.97 -5.02
C ILE A 181 -5.72 12.24 -5.67
N VAL A 182 -4.81 13.15 -6.03
CA VAL A 182 -5.10 14.35 -6.80
C VAL A 182 -4.03 14.52 -7.86
N LYS A 183 -4.44 14.74 -9.12
CA LYS A 183 -3.55 15.01 -10.26
C LYS A 183 -2.38 14.00 -10.37
N GLY A 184 -2.66 12.71 -10.17
CA GLY A 184 -1.67 11.63 -10.26
C GLY A 184 -0.73 11.49 -9.06
N GLN A 185 -0.95 12.25 -7.98
CA GLN A 185 -0.12 12.24 -6.79
C GLN A 185 -0.91 11.74 -5.57
N ILE A 186 -0.24 10.96 -4.72
CA ILE A 186 -0.82 10.40 -3.50
C ILE A 186 -0.53 11.37 -2.36
N TYR A 187 -1.57 11.70 -1.61
CA TYR A 187 -1.53 12.53 -0.40
C TYR A 187 -2.20 11.77 0.74
N TYR A 188 -2.02 12.27 1.96
CA TYR A 188 -2.54 11.63 3.17
C TYR A 188 -3.34 12.62 4.03
N GLU A 189 -4.54 12.21 4.40
CA GLU A 189 -5.30 12.79 5.51
C GLU A 189 -4.94 12.00 6.77
N VAL A 190 -4.28 12.66 7.71
CA VAL A 190 -3.78 12.07 8.96
C VAL A 190 -4.62 12.58 10.11
N THR A 191 -5.27 11.66 10.83
CA THR A 191 -5.98 11.97 12.08
C THR A 191 -5.11 11.60 13.26
N PHE A 192 -4.85 12.55 14.14
CA PHE A 192 -3.98 12.37 15.30
C PHE A 192 -4.56 13.03 16.56
N VAL A 193 -4.06 12.63 17.72
CA VAL A 193 -4.49 13.12 19.04
C VAL A 193 -3.26 13.37 19.90
N ASN A 194 -3.34 14.29 20.86
CA ASN A 194 -2.30 14.44 21.88
C ASN A 194 -2.08 13.10 22.60
N ALA A 195 -0.83 12.77 22.92
CA ALA A 195 -0.48 11.54 23.61
C ALA A 195 -0.82 11.60 25.11
N VAL A 196 -2.12 11.57 25.40
CA VAL A 196 -2.70 11.51 26.75
C VAL A 196 -3.38 10.16 26.98
N ASP A 197 -3.47 9.72 28.24
CA ASP A 197 -3.98 8.39 28.61
C ASP A 197 -5.42 8.14 28.15
N ASN A 198 -6.25 9.17 28.16
CA ASN A 198 -7.62 9.13 27.68
C ASN A 198 -7.88 10.32 26.75
N PHE A 199 -8.31 10.04 25.52
CA PHE A 199 -8.75 11.05 24.56
C PHE A 199 -10.15 10.72 24.05
N SER A 200 -10.93 11.77 23.77
CA SER A 200 -12.26 11.69 23.21
C SER A 200 -12.23 11.90 21.68
N LYS A 201 -13.39 11.74 21.04
CA LYS A 201 -13.54 12.05 19.60
C LYS A 201 -13.33 13.53 19.26
N PHE A 202 -13.46 14.43 20.24
CA PHE A 202 -13.32 15.87 20.06
C PHE A 202 -11.86 16.34 20.11
N ASP A 203 -10.96 15.49 20.61
CA ASP A 203 -9.52 15.77 20.70
C ASP A 203 -8.78 15.42 19.40
N LYS A 204 -9.51 14.94 18.38
CA LYS A 204 -8.96 14.53 17.09
C LYS A 204 -8.64 15.74 16.24
N LEU A 205 -7.38 15.84 15.87
CA LEU A 205 -6.85 16.80 14.89
C LEU A 205 -6.69 16.10 13.55
N ILE A 206 -6.88 16.86 12.46
CA ILE A 206 -6.70 16.39 11.09
C ILE A 206 -5.64 17.27 10.43
N ALA A 207 -4.63 16.63 9.87
CA ALA A 207 -3.63 17.27 9.02
C ALA A 207 -3.62 16.61 7.64
N PHE A 208 -3.09 17.35 6.67
CA PHE A 208 -2.88 16.86 5.33
C PHE A 208 -1.39 16.96 5.00
N CYS A 209 -0.85 15.91 4.41
CA CYS A 209 0.55 15.88 3.98
C CYS A 209 0.70 15.08 2.68
N LYS A 210 1.92 15.10 2.16
CA LYS A 210 2.35 14.34 0.99
C LYS A 210 3.21 13.15 1.42
#